data_AF-A0A7C2F5J8-F1
#
_entry.id   AF-A0A7C2F5J8-F1
#
_cell.length_a   1.000
_cell.length_b   1.000
_cell.length_c   1.000
_cell.angle_alpha   90.00
_cell.angle_beta   90.00
_cell.angle_gamma   90.00
#
_symmetry.space_group_name_H-M   'P 1'
#
loop_
_entity.id
_entity.type
_entity.pdbx_description
1 polymer ?
#
loop_
_entity_poly.entity_id
_entity_poly.type
_entity_poly.pdbx_seq_one_letter_code
_entity_poly.pdbx_strand_id
1 'polypeptide(L)'
;MVWRPVRNGCGSGLSNAGQFLRSHVHMLLLMALVATQLAINSSWLHTNVNVIGWDRPRHLIESLVYNDLLQKISPASLFEAWTYSGYYPPLFHFSMVAFYKLFGVSMDVAAAVNALYLVLLLVSAYGIGREIGGKGVGLLAAFIAST
;
A
#
# COMPACT_ATOMS: atom_id res chain seq x y z
N MET A 1 4.04 29.07 55.43
CA MET A 1 3.48 27.71 55.40
C MET A 1 3.07 27.41 53.96
N VAL A 2 3.90 26.67 53.22
CA VAL A 2 3.72 26.46 51.76
C VAL A 2 3.07 25.09 51.55
N TRP A 3 1.84 25.10 51.06
CA TRP A 3 1.10 23.90 50.69
C TRP A 3 1.73 23.30 49.41
N ARG A 4 2.31 22.10 49.51
CA ARG A 4 2.75 21.32 48.35
C ARG A 4 1.67 20.27 48.04
N PRO A 5 1.13 20.20 46.81
CA PRO A 5 0.20 19.15 46.47
C PRO A 5 0.94 17.81 46.49
N VAL A 6 0.37 16.84 47.23
CA VAL A 6 0.77 15.44 47.18
C VAL A 6 0.50 14.98 45.75
N ARG A 7 1.57 14.73 44.98
CA ARG A 7 1.44 14.00 43.72
C ARG A 7 1.06 12.57 44.11
N ASN A 8 -0.23 12.27 44.03
CA ASN A 8 -0.70 10.89 44.03
C ASN A 8 -0.11 10.22 42.79
N GLY A 9 1.04 9.58 42.99
CA GLY A 9 1.66 8.71 42.02
C GLY A 9 0.77 7.50 41.83
N CYS A 10 -0.27 7.64 41.00
CA CYS A 10 -0.94 6.51 40.41
C CYS A 10 0.05 5.89 39.42
N GLY A 11 0.96 5.07 39.95
CA GLY A 11 1.93 4.33 39.14
C GLY A 11 1.13 3.50 38.15
N SER A 12 1.26 3.81 36.85
CA SER A 12 0.70 2.98 35.80
C SER A 12 1.43 1.63 35.83
N GLY A 13 0.94 0.70 36.64
CA GLY A 13 1.45 -0.67 36.82
C GLY A 13 1.22 -1.56 35.61
N LEU A 14 1.48 -1.03 34.42
CA LEU A 14 1.55 -1.81 33.19
C LEU A 14 2.95 -2.40 33.10
N SER A 15 3.04 -3.69 32.79
CA SER A 15 4.32 -4.32 32.43
C SER A 15 4.99 -3.55 31.30
N ASN A 16 6.32 -3.67 31.18
CA ASN A 16 7.08 -3.04 30.08
C ASN A 16 6.45 -3.34 28.71
N ALA A 17 5.89 -4.55 28.53
CA ALA A 17 5.13 -4.94 27.34
C ALA A 17 3.83 -4.13 27.15
N GLY A 18 3.06 -3.89 28.21
CA GLY A 18 1.83 -3.09 28.17
C GLY A 18 2.09 -1.62 27.82
N GLN A 19 3.18 -1.02 28.32
CA GLN A 19 3.58 0.34 27.93
C GLN A 19 4.04 0.42 26.47
N PHE A 20 4.82 -0.57 26.01
CA PHE A 20 5.28 -0.66 24.62
C PHE A 20 4.11 -0.80 23.63
N LEU A 21 3.14 -1.68 23.93
CA LEU A 21 1.95 -1.87 23.11
C LEU A 21 1.13 -0.58 23.02
N ARG A 22 0.96 0.13 24.14
CA ARG A 22 0.18 1.37 24.17
C ARG A 22 0.83 2.48 23.35
N SER A 23 2.16 2.57 23.32
CA SER A 23 2.87 3.59 22.52
C SER A 23 2.82 3.31 21.01
N HIS A 24 2.71 2.04 20.61
CA HIS A 24 2.72 1.60 19.20
C HIS A 24 1.37 1.11 18.67
N VAL A 25 0.31 1.13 19.48
CA VAL A 25 -1.02 0.58 19.11
C VAL A 25 -1.51 1.09 17.76
N HIS A 26 -1.29 2.37 17.46
CA HIS A 26 -1.77 2.95 16.20
C HIS A 26 -1.04 2.38 14.98
N MET A 27 0.26 2.12 15.09
CA MET A 27 1.02 1.50 14.01
C MET A 27 0.61 0.03 13.84
N LEU A 28 0.42 -0.69 14.94
CA LEU A 28 -0.05 -2.07 14.91
C LEU A 28 -1.44 -2.17 14.25
N LEU A 29 -2.36 -1.27 14.57
CA LEU A 29 -3.67 -1.21 13.94
C LEU A 29 -3.61 -0.87 12.45
N LEU A 30 -2.75 0.07 12.05
CA LEU A 30 -2.54 0.39 10.63
C LEU A 30 -1.97 -0.82 9.88
N MET A 31 -0.97 -1.51 10.45
CA MET A 31 -0.40 -2.71 9.84
C MET A 31 -1.43 -3.84 9.76
N ALA A 32 -2.25 -4.03 10.79
CA ALA A 32 -3.35 -5.00 10.77
C ALA A 32 -4.38 -4.67 9.68
N LEU A 33 -4.72 -3.39 9.51
CA LEU A 33 -5.62 -2.94 8.45
C LEU A 33 -5.03 -3.24 7.06
N VAL A 34 -3.78 -2.85 6.82
CA VAL A 34 -3.07 -3.15 5.57
C VAL A 34 -3.02 -4.65 5.31
N ALA A 35 -2.62 -5.45 6.30
CA ALA A 35 -2.54 -6.90 6.17
C ALA A 35 -3.91 -7.54 5.85
N THR A 36 -4.98 -7.06 6.48
CA THR A 36 -6.35 -7.51 6.21
C THR A 36 -6.74 -7.21 4.76
N GLN A 37 -6.45 -6.00 4.28
CA GLN A 37 -6.75 -5.61 2.92
C GLN A 37 -5.97 -6.43 1.89
N LEU A 38 -4.68 -6.66 2.15
CA LEU A 38 -3.85 -7.53 1.30
C LEU A 38 -4.39 -8.96 1.26
N ALA A 39 -4.75 -9.54 2.43
CA ALA A 39 -5.30 -10.89 2.50
C ALA A 39 -6.62 -11.03 1.73
N ILE A 40 -7.51 -10.05 1.84
CA ILE A 40 -8.77 -10.02 1.09
C ILE A 40 -8.50 -9.94 -0.42
N ASN A 41 -7.65 -9.01 -0.86
CA ASN A 41 -7.33 -8.84 -2.28
C ASN A 41 -6.65 -10.08 -2.88
N SER A 42 -5.71 -10.70 -2.16
CA SER A 42 -5.06 -11.94 -2.60
C SER A 42 -6.06 -13.10 -2.67
N SER A 43 -6.93 -13.25 -1.68
CA SER A 43 -7.96 -14.29 -1.69
C SER A 43 -8.91 -14.11 -2.87
N TRP A 44 -9.33 -12.87 -3.13
CA TRP A 44 -10.15 -12.56 -4.30
C TRP A 44 -9.45 -12.92 -5.60
N LEU A 45 -8.20 -12.49 -5.77
CA LEU A 45 -7.41 -12.74 -6.98
C LEU A 45 -7.27 -14.24 -7.28
N HIS A 46 -7.03 -15.06 -6.26
CA HIS A 46 -6.93 -16.52 -6.42
C HIS A 46 -8.24 -17.20 -6.85
N THR A 47 -9.39 -16.60 -6.54
CA THR A 47 -10.71 -17.18 -6.85
C THR A 47 -11.35 -16.61 -8.10
N ASN A 48 -10.95 -15.41 -8.52
CA ASN A 48 -11.60 -14.70 -9.62
C ASN A 48 -11.03 -15.13 -10.98
N VAL A 49 -11.82 -15.87 -11.74
CA VAL A 49 -11.47 -16.32 -13.09
C VAL A 49 -11.89 -15.35 -14.21
N ASN A 50 -12.58 -14.25 -13.86
CA ASN A 50 -13.19 -13.36 -14.84
C ASN A 50 -12.49 -11.99 -14.90
N VAL A 51 -12.16 -11.55 -16.11
CA VAL A 51 -11.74 -10.18 -16.39
C VAL A 51 -12.90 -9.47 -17.11
N ILE A 52 -13.52 -8.49 -16.45
CA ILE A 52 -14.68 -7.75 -16.96
C ILE A 52 -14.23 -6.32 -17.34
N GLY A 53 -14.75 -5.82 -18.46
CA GLY A 53 -14.47 -4.49 -18.99
C GLY A 53 -13.24 -4.45 -19.90
N TRP A 54 -13.08 -3.35 -20.64
CA TRP A 54 -11.99 -3.19 -21.62
C TRP A 54 -10.68 -2.66 -21.03
N ASP A 55 -10.75 -1.97 -19.90
CA ASP A 55 -9.58 -1.28 -19.33
C ASP A 55 -8.56 -2.24 -18.72
N ARG A 56 -9.01 -3.22 -17.92
CA ARG A 56 -8.11 -4.21 -17.30
C ARG A 56 -7.37 -5.08 -18.32
N PRO A 57 -8.04 -5.68 -19.34
CA PRO A 57 -7.35 -6.42 -20.39
C PRO A 57 -6.38 -5.54 -21.18
N ARG A 58 -6.72 -4.27 -21.44
CA ARG A 58 -5.84 -3.34 -22.14
C ARG A 58 -4.54 -3.10 -21.36
N HIS A 59 -4.64 -2.74 -20.08
CA HIS A 59 -3.46 -2.58 -19.23
C HIS A 59 -2.64 -3.87 -19.10
N LEU A 60 -3.29 -5.03 -19.05
CA LEU A 60 -2.61 -6.31 -19.06
C LEU A 60 -1.83 -6.53 -20.37
N ILE A 61 -2.44 -6.30 -21.53
CA ILE A 61 -1.77 -6.42 -22.83
C ILE A 61 -0.61 -5.42 -22.94
N GLU A 62 -0.83 -4.15 -22.60
CA GLU A 62 0.19 -3.12 -22.61
C GLU A 62 1.36 -3.50 -21.69
N SER A 63 1.09 -4.06 -20.50
CA SER A 63 2.14 -4.50 -19.57
C SER A 63 3.09 -5.53 -20.16
N LEU A 64 2.62 -6.40 -21.06
CA LEU A 64 3.45 -7.38 -21.76
C LEU A 64 4.37 -6.69 -22.77
N VAL A 65 3.87 -5.67 -23.48
CA VAL A 65 4.71 -4.85 -24.37
C VAL A 65 5.78 -4.10 -23.58
N TYR A 66 5.41 -3.48 -22.45
CA TYR A 66 6.37 -2.86 -21.53
C TYR A 66 7.42 -3.86 -21.03
N ASN A 67 7.02 -5.10 -20.72
CA ASN A 67 7.93 -6.15 -20.30
C ASN A 67 8.93 -6.52 -21.40
N ASP A 68 8.48 -6.55 -22.66
CA ASP A 68 9.33 -6.82 -23.83
C ASP A 68 10.31 -5.67 -24.09
N LEU A 69 9.84 -4.42 -24.07
CA LEU A 69 10.69 -3.23 -24.20
C LEU A 69 11.77 -3.19 -23.10
N LEU A 70 11.42 -3.59 -21.88
CA LEU A 70 12.28 -3.54 -20.71
C LEU A 70 12.96 -4.87 -20.36
N GLN A 71 13.05 -5.82 -21.30
CA GLN A 71 13.83 -7.04 -21.10
C GLN A 71 15.30 -6.70 -20.81
N LYS A 72 15.87 -5.75 -21.56
CA LYS A 72 17.19 -5.17 -21.31
C LYS A 72 17.03 -3.69 -20.94
N ILE A 73 17.39 -3.36 -19.70
CA ILE A 73 17.29 -1.98 -19.22
C ILE A 73 18.46 -1.17 -19.78
N SER A 74 18.14 -0.15 -20.56
CA SER A 74 19.07 0.80 -21.16
C SER A 74 18.39 2.17 -21.25
N PRO A 75 19.14 3.29 -21.41
CA PRO A 75 18.52 4.59 -21.61
C PRO A 75 17.56 4.63 -22.81
N ALA A 76 17.89 3.93 -23.90
CA ALA A 76 17.05 3.86 -25.09
C ALA A 76 15.74 3.11 -24.83
N SER A 77 15.80 1.92 -24.23
CA SER A 77 14.60 1.15 -23.89
C SER A 77 13.73 1.81 -22.83
N LEU A 78 14.33 2.53 -21.86
CA LEU A 78 13.59 3.33 -20.90
C LEU A 78 12.85 4.49 -21.58
N PHE A 79 13.50 5.19 -22.51
CA PHE A 79 12.87 6.25 -23.28
C PHE A 79 11.74 5.73 -24.16
N GLU A 80 12.00 4.63 -24.89
CA GLU A 80 11.00 3.97 -25.73
C GLU A 80 9.75 3.58 -24.92
N ALA A 81 9.94 2.92 -23.78
CA ALA A 81 8.85 2.56 -22.88
C ALA A 81 8.15 3.79 -22.28
N TRP A 82 8.89 4.87 -21.99
CA TRP A 82 8.31 6.12 -21.50
C TRP A 82 7.36 6.76 -22.52
N THR A 83 7.67 6.63 -23.81
CA THR A 83 6.90 7.24 -24.91
C THR A 83 5.85 6.32 -25.54
N TYR A 84 5.78 5.05 -25.15
CA TYR A 84 5.01 4.01 -25.84
C TYR A 84 3.49 4.26 -25.92
N SER A 85 2.81 4.38 -24.77
CA SER A 85 1.33 4.33 -24.73
C SER A 85 0.67 5.52 -25.44
N GLY A 86 1.33 6.68 -25.50
CA GLY A 86 0.77 7.93 -26.03
C GLY A 86 -0.45 8.48 -25.27
N TYR A 87 -1.10 7.66 -24.43
CA TYR A 87 -2.31 7.96 -23.67
C TYR A 87 -2.11 7.73 -22.16
N TYR A 88 -1.60 6.56 -21.73
CA TYR A 88 -1.39 6.26 -20.32
C TYR A 88 0.04 6.59 -19.85
N PRO A 89 0.22 7.19 -18.66
CA PRO A 89 1.53 7.39 -18.08
C PRO A 89 2.20 6.04 -17.74
N PRO A 90 3.53 5.89 -17.93
CA PRO A 90 4.20 4.59 -17.90
C PRO A 90 4.40 4.02 -16.49
N LEU A 91 4.21 4.80 -15.43
CA LEU A 91 4.56 4.42 -14.06
C LEU A 91 3.86 3.12 -13.60
N PHE A 92 2.59 2.95 -13.96
CA PHE A 92 1.83 1.75 -13.60
C PHE A 92 2.34 0.51 -14.34
N HIS A 93 2.69 0.64 -15.62
CA HIS A 93 3.28 -0.45 -16.38
C HIS A 93 4.71 -0.76 -15.94
N PHE A 94 5.49 0.24 -15.51
CA PHE A 94 6.81 0.01 -14.91
C PHE A 94 6.73 -0.78 -13.60
N SER A 95 5.74 -0.51 -12.74
CA SER A 95 5.54 -1.30 -11.53
C SER A 95 5.10 -2.74 -11.85
N MET A 96 4.29 -2.96 -12.90
CA MET A 96 4.02 -4.30 -13.43
C MET A 96 5.26 -5.03 -13.91
N VAL A 97 6.12 -4.38 -14.70
CA VAL A 97 7.39 -4.99 -15.15
C VAL A 97 8.31 -5.32 -13.98
N ALA A 98 8.38 -4.45 -12.97
CA ALA A 98 9.14 -4.74 -11.75
C ALA A 98 8.60 -6.00 -11.04
N PHE A 99 7.28 -6.13 -10.95
CA PHE A 99 6.63 -7.31 -10.36
C PHE A 99 6.87 -8.57 -11.20
N TYR A 100 6.80 -8.48 -12.53
CA TYR A 100 7.13 -9.60 -13.43
C TYR A 100 8.56 -10.09 -13.25
N LYS A 101 9.53 -9.18 -13.08
CA LYS A 101 10.93 -9.53 -12.83
C LYS A 101 11.13 -10.21 -11.46
N LEU A 102 10.29 -9.91 -10.48
CA LEU A 102 10.39 -10.47 -9.11
C LEU A 102 9.62 -11.79 -8.93
N PHE A 103 8.46 -11.92 -9.56
CA PHE A 103 7.50 -13.00 -9.28
C PHE A 103 7.13 -13.83 -10.52
N GLY A 104 7.69 -13.49 -11.69
CA GLY A 104 7.36 -14.12 -12.97
C GLY A 104 6.20 -13.45 -13.68
N VAL A 105 6.03 -13.76 -14.97
CA VAL A 105 4.98 -13.18 -15.80
C VAL A 105 3.69 -13.97 -15.62
N SER A 106 2.66 -13.35 -15.04
CA SER A 106 1.30 -13.89 -14.97
C SER A 106 0.27 -12.77 -14.80
N MET A 107 -0.99 -13.06 -15.12
CA MET A 107 -2.08 -12.10 -14.90
C MET A 107 -2.23 -11.71 -13.43
N ASP A 108 -2.04 -12.67 -12.52
CA ASP A 108 -2.13 -12.44 -11.08
C ASP A 108 -1.02 -11.50 -10.60
N VAL A 109 0.21 -11.69 -11.09
CA VAL A 109 1.33 -10.79 -10.75
C VAL A 109 1.08 -9.38 -11.26
N ALA A 110 0.52 -9.23 -12.47
CA ALA A 110 0.13 -7.94 -13.01
C ALA A 110 -0.93 -7.25 -12.13
N ALA A 111 -1.95 -8.01 -11.70
CA ALA A 111 -3.02 -7.49 -10.87
C ALA A 111 -2.56 -7.15 -9.44
N ALA A 112 -1.60 -7.91 -8.89
CA ALA A 112 -1.03 -7.72 -7.56
C ALA A 112 -0.35 -6.35 -7.38
N VAL A 113 0.03 -5.68 -8.46
CA VAL A 113 0.55 -4.31 -8.44
C VAL A 113 -0.44 -3.33 -7.81
N ASN A 114 -1.76 -3.55 -7.95
CA ASN A 114 -2.76 -2.71 -7.28
C ASN A 114 -2.61 -2.75 -5.75
N ALA A 115 -2.13 -3.87 -5.19
CA ALA A 115 -1.90 -4.01 -3.75
C ALA A 115 -0.80 -3.05 -3.26
N LEU A 116 0.23 -2.78 -4.08
CA LEU A 116 1.25 -1.76 -3.77
C LEU A 116 0.61 -0.38 -3.63
N TYR A 117 -0.22 0.02 -4.60
CA TYR A 117 -0.88 1.33 -4.58
C TYR A 117 -1.92 1.44 -3.46
N LEU A 118 -2.56 0.34 -3.07
CA LEU A 118 -3.42 0.29 -1.89
C LEU A 118 -2.63 0.55 -0.60
N VAL A 119 -1.46 -0.07 -0.43
CA VAL A 119 -0.59 0.20 0.73
C VAL A 119 -0.18 1.68 0.75
N LEU A 120 0.24 2.22 -0.40
CA LEU A 120 0.61 3.64 -0.52
C LEU A 120 -0.56 4.57 -0.16
N LEU A 121 -1.78 4.25 -0.61
CA LEU A 121 -2.98 4.99 -0.27
C LEU A 121 -3.21 5.00 1.24
N LEU A 122 -3.20 3.83 1.89
CA LEU A 122 -3.51 3.72 3.33
C LEU A 122 -2.46 4.41 4.20
N VAL A 123 -1.17 4.24 3.88
CA VAL A 123 -0.07 4.89 4.61
C VAL A 123 -0.14 6.41 4.41
N SER A 124 -0.44 6.88 3.20
CA SER A 124 -0.56 8.31 2.92
C SER A 124 -1.77 8.93 3.60
N ALA A 125 -2.94 8.28 3.55
CA ALA A 125 -4.15 8.71 4.24
C ALA A 125 -3.93 8.79 5.76
N TYR A 126 -3.26 7.78 6.34
CA TYR A 126 -2.85 7.81 7.74
C TYR A 126 -1.91 9.00 8.03
N GLY A 127 -0.89 9.20 7.21
CA GLY A 127 0.07 10.30 7.35
C GLY A 127 -0.62 11.65 7.36
N ILE A 128 -1.47 11.93 6.36
CA ILE A 128 -2.21 13.18 6.23
C ILE A 128 -3.15 13.37 7.43
N GLY A 129 -3.97 12.37 7.77
CA GLY A 129 -4.89 12.47 8.91
C GLY A 129 -4.16 12.64 10.25
N ARG A 130 -2.96 12.06 10.39
CA ARG A 130 -2.11 12.24 11.57
C ARG A 130 -1.61 13.68 11.70
N GLU A 131 -1.18 14.29 10.61
CA GLU A 131 -0.72 15.70 10.64
C GLU A 131 -1.88 16.67 10.96
N ILE A 132 -3.09 16.37 10.51
CA ILE A 132 -4.26 17.22 10.72
C ILE A 132 -4.82 17.10 12.15
N GLY A 133 -4.95 15.88 12.67
CA GLY A 133 -5.73 15.62 13.90
C GLY A 133 -5.12 14.60 14.84
N GLY A 134 -3.85 14.24 14.65
CA GLY A 134 -3.15 13.24 15.46
C GLY A 134 -3.44 11.79 15.06
N LYS A 135 -2.80 10.85 15.76
CA LYS A 135 -2.73 9.43 15.37
C LYS A 135 -4.10 8.76 15.19
N GLY A 136 -5.09 9.13 16.01
CA GLY A 136 -6.46 8.58 15.92
C GLY A 136 -7.18 9.01 14.63
N VAL A 137 -7.07 10.29 14.25
CA VAL A 137 -7.64 10.81 13.00
C VAL A 137 -6.93 10.20 11.79
N GLY A 138 -5.62 9.99 11.87
CA GLY A 138 -4.88 9.24 10.85
C GLY A 138 -5.43 7.82 10.65
N LEU A 139 -5.65 7.07 11.73
CA LEU A 139 -6.24 5.73 11.62
C LEU A 139 -7.64 5.74 11.02
N LEU A 140 -8.49 6.69 11.44
CA LEU A 140 -9.83 6.82 10.91
C LEU A 140 -9.80 7.14 9.40
N ALA A 141 -8.92 8.04 8.97
CA ALA A 141 -8.74 8.37 7.56
C ALA A 141 -8.32 7.16 6.72
N ALA A 142 -7.33 6.39 7.19
CA ALA A 142 -6.91 5.17 6.52
C ALA A 142 -8.02 4.11 6.48
N PHE A 143 -8.78 3.96 7.56
CA PHE A 143 -9.92 3.03 7.62
C PHE A 143 -10.99 3.40 6.59
N ILE A 144 -11.41 4.68 6.54
CA ILE A 144 -12.38 5.17 5.57
C ILE A 144 -11.87 4.99 4.14
N ALA A 145 -10.59 5.25 3.87
CA ALA A 145 -10.01 5.06 2.55
C ALA A 145 -9.94 3.57 2.10
N SER A 146 -10.16 2.63 3.02
CA SER A 146 -10.05 1.19 2.78
C SER A 146 -11.38 0.47 2.55
N THR A 147 -12.51 1.17 2.65
CA THR A 147 -13.86 0.63 2.43
C THR A 147 -14.25 0.70 0.97
#